data_AF-D8G6U3-F1
#
_entry.id   AF-D8G6U3-F1
#
_cell.length_a   1.000
_cell.length_b   1.000
_cell.length_c   1.000
_cell.angle_alpha   90.00
_cell.angle_beta   90.00
_cell.angle_gamma   90.00
#
_symmetry.space_group_name_H-M   'P 1'
#
loop_
_entity.id
_entity.type
_entity.pdbx_description
1 polymer ?
#
loop_
_entity_poly.entity_id
_entity_poly.type
_entity_poly.pdbx_seq_one_letter_code
_entity_poly.pdbx_strand_id
1 'polypeptide(L)'
;MFIFSRDRNAQLFVWGMWLVMVIAAFMCLVNYGRNIPIAEDWFLVKPLTGNEPHLLSWLWQQNNEHRIPLPRLILLTLLKFTNGDFRSGMVLNVLTVAFVAAAAIQVARSLRGGKTSYADAFFPIALLNLSNWPNLFWSWQFTQVLPTALTYIIVFILVLQPTLTLPLAVVIAGVSLVALPFCGANGLLLVPVFAPWFIYRGFVNGYATDSQDKQRRTSMISISLAVIALCLIGVYFIGYQRPTWNPPSPGLGATLQTVAKFLAYSFGAVSAYSWSFFISIAFGIFIPTFVIVILGIIRHQGFERQRALMMLLLCGVFGFYSLAVGHGRAGLVPSQGFPIRYVMFAVPML
;
A
#
# COMPACT_ATOMS: atom_id res chain seq x y z
N MET A 1 0.66 7.90 -39.51
CA MET A 1 0.81 9.19 -38.80
C MET A 1 -0.21 9.37 -37.67
N PHE A 2 -1.51 9.09 -37.86
CA PHE A 2 -2.56 9.27 -36.84
C PHE A 2 -2.46 8.42 -35.55
N ILE A 3 -1.87 7.22 -35.59
CA ILE A 3 -1.73 6.38 -34.39
C ILE A 3 -0.66 6.92 -33.44
N PHE A 4 0.43 7.48 -33.98
CA PHE A 4 1.52 8.06 -33.18
C PHE A 4 1.12 9.37 -32.50
N SER A 5 0.25 10.18 -33.12
CA SER A 5 -0.23 11.42 -32.49
C SER A 5 -1.16 11.14 -31.30
N ARG A 6 -1.99 10.09 -31.37
CA ARG A 6 -2.93 9.74 -30.28
C ARG A 6 -2.22 9.28 -29.00
N ASP A 7 -1.17 8.46 -29.11
CA ASP A 7 -0.40 8.00 -27.95
C ASP A 7 0.39 9.15 -27.30
N ARG A 8 0.99 10.03 -28.11
CA ARG A 8 1.67 11.23 -27.61
C ARG A 8 0.72 12.14 -26.83
N ASN A 9 -0.50 12.35 -27.31
CA ASN A 9 -1.50 13.17 -26.62
C ASN A 9 -1.91 12.54 -25.27
N ALA A 10 -2.11 11.22 -25.24
CA ALA A 10 -2.42 10.52 -23.99
C ALA A 10 -1.25 10.59 -22.99
N GLN A 11 0.00 10.43 -23.45
CA GLN A 11 1.19 10.61 -22.61
C GLN A 11 1.28 12.02 -22.03
N LEU A 12 1.14 13.05 -22.88
CA LEU A 12 1.17 14.45 -22.43
C LEU A 12 0.08 14.73 -21.40
N PHE A 13 -1.14 14.23 -21.62
CA PHE A 13 -2.23 14.38 -20.67
C PHE A 13 -1.95 13.69 -19.33
N VAL A 14 -1.56 12.40 -19.35
CA VAL A 14 -1.37 11.60 -18.13
C VAL A 14 -0.19 12.09 -17.31
N TRP A 15 0.97 12.32 -17.96
CA TRP A 15 2.15 12.87 -17.26
C TRP A 15 1.97 14.33 -16.87
N GLY A 16 1.23 15.09 -17.66
CA GLY A 16 0.79 16.44 -17.30
C GLY A 16 -0.06 16.44 -16.04
N MET A 17 -1.06 15.55 -15.96
CA MET A 17 -1.89 15.37 -14.76
C MET A 17 -1.05 14.97 -13.54
N TRP A 18 -0.15 13.98 -13.69
CA TRP A 18 0.77 13.61 -12.63
C TRP A 18 1.61 14.81 -12.16
N LEU A 19 2.19 15.56 -13.08
CA LEU A 19 3.01 16.73 -12.76
C LEU A 19 2.20 17.82 -12.05
N VAL A 20 1.00 18.15 -12.55
CA VAL A 20 0.11 19.13 -11.92
C VAL A 20 -0.25 18.69 -10.50
N MET A 21 -0.59 17.43 -10.29
CA MET A 21 -0.93 16.89 -8.97
C MET A 21 0.25 16.95 -8.00
N VAL A 22 1.46 16.62 -8.46
CA VAL A 22 2.70 16.71 -7.65
C VAL A 22 3.00 18.17 -7.30
N ILE A 23 2.93 19.08 -8.27
CA ILE A 23 3.16 20.52 -8.04
C ILE A 23 2.11 21.07 -7.07
N ALA A 24 0.83 20.70 -7.23
CA ALA A 24 -0.24 21.09 -6.30
C ALA A 24 0.04 20.60 -4.87
N ALA A 25 0.46 19.34 -4.70
CA ALA A 25 0.84 18.81 -3.39
C ALA A 25 2.01 19.59 -2.78
N PHE A 26 3.06 19.89 -3.54
CA PHE A 26 4.19 20.68 -3.05
C PHE A 26 3.82 22.14 -2.76
N MET A 27 2.97 22.78 -3.59
CA MET A 27 2.46 24.12 -3.30
C MET A 27 1.67 24.13 -1.99
N CYS A 28 0.82 23.13 -1.76
CA CYS A 28 0.14 22.97 -0.47
C CYS A 28 1.14 22.78 0.68
N LEU A 29 2.19 21.98 0.50
CA LEU A 29 3.23 21.80 1.52
C LEU A 29 3.96 23.10 1.83
N VAL A 30 4.36 23.87 0.81
CA VAL A 30 5.07 25.14 1.01
C VAL A 30 4.18 26.17 1.73
N ASN A 31 2.91 26.25 1.37
CA ASN A 31 1.99 27.24 1.95
C ASN A 31 1.50 26.83 3.36
N TYR A 32 1.17 25.55 3.56
CA TYR A 32 0.47 25.06 4.75
C TYR A 32 1.30 24.12 5.63
N GLY A 33 2.40 23.57 5.13
CA GLY A 33 3.31 22.73 5.89
C GLY A 33 3.98 23.55 7.00
N ARG A 34 3.83 23.09 8.23
CA ARG A 34 4.45 23.70 9.41
C ARG A 34 5.52 22.77 9.93
N ASN A 35 6.67 23.34 10.29
CA ASN A 35 7.74 22.60 10.95
C ASN A 35 7.42 22.45 12.45
N ILE A 36 6.37 21.69 12.75
CA ILE A 36 5.97 21.33 14.11
C ILE A 36 5.56 19.86 14.13
N PRO A 37 5.85 19.12 15.20
CA PRO A 37 5.32 17.77 15.37
C PRO A 37 3.80 17.81 15.55
N ILE A 38 3.08 16.94 14.84
CA ILE A 38 1.64 16.73 14.95
C ILE A 38 1.37 15.36 15.58
N ALA A 39 0.59 15.33 16.66
CA ALA A 39 0.11 14.11 17.33
C ALA A 39 1.24 13.06 17.55
N GLU A 40 1.24 11.94 16.84
CA GLU A 40 2.24 10.89 16.99
C GLU A 40 3.68 11.30 16.58
N ASP A 41 3.88 12.40 15.84
CA ASP A 41 5.23 12.93 15.56
C ASP A 41 6.00 13.24 16.86
N TRP A 42 5.30 13.55 17.95
CA TRP A 42 5.92 13.79 19.26
C TRP A 42 6.72 12.58 19.77
N PHE A 43 6.41 11.36 19.32
CA PHE A 43 7.20 10.16 19.66
C PHE A 43 8.61 10.16 19.05
N LEU A 44 8.89 11.02 18.07
CA LEU A 44 10.22 11.18 17.47
C LEU A 44 11.08 12.21 18.20
N VAL A 45 10.50 13.08 19.05
CA VAL A 45 11.23 14.20 19.66
C VAL A 45 12.28 13.73 20.67
N LYS A 46 11.94 12.78 21.54
CA LYS A 46 12.91 12.21 22.51
C LYS A 46 14.14 11.58 21.82
N PRO A 47 13.99 10.66 20.85
CA PRO A 47 15.15 10.09 20.17
C PRO A 47 15.88 11.07 19.24
N LEU A 48 15.19 12.08 18.70
CA LEU A 48 15.81 13.16 17.94
C LEU A 48 16.74 14.01 18.81
N THR A 49 16.30 14.35 20.02
CA THR A 49 17.04 15.21 20.96
C THR A 49 18.08 14.46 21.82
N GLY A 50 18.23 13.14 21.62
CA GLY A 50 19.15 12.31 22.41
C GLY A 50 18.64 11.96 23.82
N ASN A 51 17.37 12.24 24.12
CA ASN A 51 16.73 11.95 25.41
C ASN A 51 16.04 10.57 25.46
N GLU A 52 16.23 9.73 24.43
CA GLU A 52 15.76 8.34 24.42
C GLU A 52 16.91 7.40 24.80
N PRO A 53 16.94 6.84 26.03
CA PRO A 53 18.07 6.05 26.51
C PRO A 53 18.21 4.69 25.80
N HIS A 54 17.12 4.13 25.26
CA HIS A 54 17.10 2.77 24.71
C HIS A 54 16.52 2.73 23.29
N LEU A 55 17.27 3.25 22.32
CA LEU A 55 16.79 3.42 20.94
C LEU A 55 16.26 2.13 20.28
N LEU A 56 16.92 0.98 20.49
CA LEU A 56 16.46 -0.29 19.93
C LEU A 56 15.12 -0.74 20.54
N SER A 57 14.95 -0.55 21.85
CA SER A 57 13.69 -0.84 22.54
C SER A 57 12.58 0.09 22.03
N TRP A 58 12.88 1.38 21.89
CA TRP A 58 11.96 2.37 21.33
C TRP A 58 11.54 2.04 19.89
N LEU A 59 12.46 1.60 19.03
CA LEU A 59 12.13 1.20 17.66
C LEU A 59 11.10 0.06 17.64
N TRP A 60 11.26 -0.92 18.53
CA TRP A 60 10.35 -2.07 18.64
C TRP A 60 9.11 -1.81 19.51
N GLN A 61 9.06 -0.68 20.21
CA GLN A 61 7.99 -0.35 21.13
C GLN A 61 6.64 -0.26 20.40
N GLN A 62 5.62 -0.82 21.02
CA GLN A 62 4.26 -0.74 20.53
C GLN A 62 3.71 0.70 20.62
N ASN A 63 3.05 1.13 19.56
CA ASN A 63 2.35 2.41 19.41
C ASN A 63 0.92 2.13 18.95
N ASN A 64 -0.05 2.28 19.84
CA ASN A 64 -1.43 1.83 19.61
C ASN A 64 -1.45 0.35 19.22
N GLU A 65 -2.09 -0.03 18.11
CA GLU A 65 -2.12 -1.40 17.59
C GLU A 65 -0.83 -1.80 16.82
N HIS A 66 0.18 -0.93 16.75
CA HIS A 66 1.27 -1.06 15.77
C HIS A 66 2.66 -1.18 16.40
N ARG A 67 3.53 -2.04 15.83
CA ARG A 67 4.99 -1.91 15.93
C ARG A 67 5.53 -1.49 14.57
N ILE A 68 6.21 -0.36 14.52
CA ILE A 68 6.60 0.33 13.27
C ILE A 68 8.09 0.68 13.24
N PRO A 69 9.00 -0.27 13.52
CA PRO A 69 10.44 0.03 13.62
C PRO A 69 11.00 0.60 12.31
N LEU A 70 10.58 0.10 11.14
CA LEU A 70 11.12 0.55 9.87
C LEU A 70 10.72 2.00 9.54
N PRO A 71 9.43 2.38 9.55
CA PRO A 71 9.03 3.78 9.38
C PRO A 71 9.68 4.71 10.42
N ARG A 72 9.74 4.31 11.70
CA ARG A 72 10.36 5.11 12.77
C ARG A 72 11.83 5.38 12.51
N LEU A 73 12.58 4.35 12.11
CA LEU A 73 14.00 4.47 11.79
C LEU A 73 14.23 5.44 10.63
N ILE A 74 13.44 5.32 9.55
CA ILE A 74 13.55 6.20 8.38
C ILE A 74 13.22 7.64 8.77
N LEU A 75 12.10 7.88 9.47
CA LEU A 75 11.69 9.21 9.90
C LEU A 75 12.70 9.85 10.85
N LEU A 76 13.19 9.11 11.85
CA LEU A 76 14.21 9.62 12.77
C LEU A 76 15.51 9.98 12.03
N THR A 77 15.95 9.13 11.11
CA THR A 77 17.14 9.36 10.30
C THR A 77 16.97 10.63 9.45
N LEU A 78 15.82 10.78 8.80
CA LEU A 78 15.50 11.95 8.00
C LEU A 78 15.51 13.23 8.84
N LEU A 79 14.85 13.21 10.00
CA LEU A 79 14.83 14.35 10.92
C LEU A 79 16.23 14.73 11.39
N LYS A 80 17.11 13.76 11.66
CA LYS A 80 18.51 14.05 12.03
C LYS A 80 19.26 14.72 10.87
N PHE A 81 19.08 14.27 9.63
CA PHE A 81 19.69 14.88 8.45
C PHE A 81 19.17 16.29 8.16
N THR A 82 17.92 16.59 8.52
CA THR A 82 17.29 17.90 8.30
C THR A 82 17.26 18.77 9.55
N ASN A 83 18.12 18.52 10.53
CA ASN A 83 18.21 19.29 11.78
C ASN A 83 16.86 19.47 12.50
N GLY A 84 16.05 18.41 12.51
CA GLY A 84 14.75 18.38 13.16
C GLY A 84 13.59 18.97 12.36
N ASP A 85 13.76 19.23 11.06
CA ASP A 85 12.65 19.73 10.23
C ASP A 85 11.60 18.63 9.94
N PHE A 86 10.45 18.70 10.61
CA PHE A 86 9.34 17.77 10.44
C PHE A 86 8.70 17.83 9.06
N ARG A 87 8.86 18.91 8.29
CA ARG A 87 8.35 18.96 6.91
C ARG A 87 9.05 17.94 5.99
N SER A 88 10.24 17.48 6.36
CA SER A 88 10.97 16.45 5.62
C SER A 88 10.15 15.16 5.47
N GLY A 89 9.43 14.74 6.51
CA GLY A 89 8.53 13.57 6.44
C GLY A 89 7.34 13.80 5.50
N MET A 90 6.80 15.02 5.45
CA MET A 90 5.75 15.40 4.50
C MET A 90 6.27 15.33 3.05
N VAL A 91 7.48 15.84 2.80
CA VAL A 91 8.14 15.74 1.48
C VAL A 91 8.33 14.27 1.11
N LEU A 92 8.82 13.44 2.04
CA LEU A 92 9.01 12.01 1.81
C LEU A 92 7.68 11.31 1.46
N ASN A 93 6.59 11.64 2.15
CA ASN A 93 5.26 11.12 1.83
C ASN A 93 4.85 11.47 0.39
N VAL A 94 4.88 12.75 0.03
CA VAL A 94 4.50 13.23 -1.31
C VAL A 94 5.35 12.56 -2.39
N LEU A 95 6.67 12.52 -2.22
CA LEU A 95 7.57 11.89 -3.17
C LEU A 95 7.30 10.39 -3.32
N THR A 96 7.06 9.69 -2.21
CA THR A 96 6.77 8.25 -2.24
C THR A 96 5.48 7.96 -3.00
N VAL A 97 4.41 8.69 -2.70
CA VAL A 97 3.11 8.53 -3.38
C VAL A 97 3.19 8.93 -4.86
N ALA A 98 3.93 10.00 -5.17
CA ALA A 98 4.16 10.44 -6.54
C ALA A 98 4.94 9.39 -7.34
N PHE A 99 5.95 8.79 -6.73
CA PHE A 99 6.71 7.69 -7.34
C PHE A 99 5.82 6.47 -7.59
N VAL A 100 4.99 6.06 -6.62
CA VAL A 100 4.05 4.94 -6.79
C VAL A 100 3.06 5.23 -7.94
N ALA A 101 2.52 6.45 -8.03
CA ALA A 101 1.63 6.84 -9.13
C ALA A 101 2.33 6.80 -10.49
N ALA A 102 3.56 7.32 -10.58
CA ALA A 102 4.38 7.26 -11.79
C ALA A 102 4.69 5.81 -12.20
N ALA A 103 5.05 4.96 -11.24
CA ALA A 103 5.30 3.55 -11.47
C ALA A 103 4.04 2.81 -11.93
N ALA A 104 2.88 3.11 -11.36
CA ALA A 104 1.60 2.53 -11.80
C ALA A 104 1.28 2.89 -13.26
N ILE A 105 1.48 4.14 -13.67
CA ILE A 105 1.33 4.57 -15.07
C ILE A 105 2.26 3.75 -15.97
N GLN A 106 3.53 3.59 -15.59
CA GLN A 106 4.50 2.85 -16.39
C GLN A 106 4.17 1.36 -16.47
N VAL A 107 3.77 0.74 -15.36
CA VAL A 107 3.36 -0.67 -15.31
C VAL A 107 2.15 -0.89 -16.23
N ALA A 108 1.12 -0.05 -16.12
CA ALA A 108 -0.06 -0.14 -16.96
C ALA A 108 0.30 0.03 -18.46
N ARG A 109 1.20 0.96 -18.77
CA ARG A 109 1.72 1.17 -20.13
C ARG A 109 2.48 -0.06 -20.63
N SER A 110 3.35 -0.66 -19.82
CA SER A 110 4.09 -1.88 -20.17
C SER A 110 3.16 -3.06 -20.45
N LEU A 111 2.08 -3.22 -19.67
CA LEU A 111 1.08 -4.26 -19.89
C LEU A 111 0.32 -4.09 -21.22
N ARG A 112 0.20 -2.85 -21.71
CA ARG A 112 -0.40 -2.54 -23.01
C ARG A 112 0.62 -2.43 -24.16
N GLY A 113 1.82 -3.00 -23.99
CA GLY A 113 2.84 -3.00 -25.04
C GLY A 113 3.41 -1.62 -25.34
N GLY A 114 3.52 -0.75 -24.33
CA GLY A 114 4.13 0.57 -24.47
C GLY A 114 3.16 1.70 -24.81
N LYS A 115 1.84 1.44 -24.85
CA LYS A 115 0.81 2.44 -25.15
C LYS A 115 0.17 3.02 -23.89
N THR A 116 0.04 4.35 -23.84
CA THR A 116 -0.63 5.07 -22.75
C THR A 116 -2.12 5.23 -23.05
N SER A 117 -2.95 5.07 -22.03
CA SER A 117 -4.38 5.35 -22.07
C SER A 117 -4.69 6.61 -21.27
N TYR A 118 -5.66 7.42 -21.69
CA TYR A 118 -6.15 8.54 -20.86
C TYR A 118 -6.62 8.06 -19.49
N ALA A 119 -7.10 6.82 -19.39
CA ALA A 119 -7.49 6.20 -18.12
C ALA A 119 -6.32 6.08 -17.12
N ASP A 120 -5.06 6.11 -17.57
CA ASP A 120 -3.90 6.06 -16.65
C ASP A 120 -3.79 7.31 -15.77
N ALA A 121 -4.47 8.40 -16.12
CA ALA A 121 -4.60 9.58 -15.25
C ALA A 121 -5.34 9.24 -13.94
N PHE A 122 -6.06 8.12 -13.89
CA PHE A 122 -6.63 7.57 -12.66
C PHE A 122 -5.58 7.42 -11.55
N PHE A 123 -4.37 6.92 -11.84
CA PHE A 123 -3.36 6.65 -10.82
C PHE A 123 -2.92 7.92 -10.06
N PRO A 124 -2.47 9.01 -10.72
CA PRO A 124 -2.13 10.23 -10.01
C PRO A 124 -3.35 10.87 -9.33
N ILE A 125 -4.54 10.83 -9.94
CA ILE A 125 -5.75 11.38 -9.31
C ILE A 125 -6.09 10.61 -8.02
N ALA A 126 -6.10 9.29 -8.07
CA ALA A 126 -6.46 8.45 -6.93
C ALA A 126 -5.43 8.52 -5.79
N LEU A 127 -4.13 8.60 -6.10
CA LEU A 127 -3.07 8.57 -5.10
C LEU A 127 -2.69 9.96 -4.55
N LEU A 128 -2.64 10.98 -5.41
CA LEU A 128 -2.18 12.33 -5.07
C LEU A 128 -3.32 13.33 -4.81
N ASN A 129 -4.59 12.93 -4.85
CA ASN A 129 -5.68 13.87 -4.55
C ASN A 129 -5.50 14.51 -3.17
N LEU A 130 -5.87 15.80 -3.07
CA LEU A 130 -5.71 16.56 -1.84
C LEU A 130 -6.63 16.10 -0.70
N SER A 131 -7.66 15.31 -0.99
CA SER A 131 -8.48 14.71 0.08
C SER A 131 -7.69 13.68 0.91
N ASN A 132 -6.58 13.18 0.36
CA ASN A 132 -5.58 12.36 1.03
C ASN A 132 -4.66 13.19 1.95
N TRP A 133 -5.06 14.42 2.33
CA TRP A 133 -4.26 15.39 3.08
C TRP A 133 -3.49 14.78 4.26
N PRO A 134 -4.08 13.96 5.16
CA PRO A 134 -3.32 13.38 6.27
C PRO A 134 -2.11 12.59 5.79
N ASN A 135 -2.27 11.78 4.74
CA ASN A 135 -1.18 10.95 4.24
C ASN A 135 -0.12 11.73 3.46
N LEU A 136 -0.42 12.96 3.02
CA LEU A 136 0.51 13.83 2.30
C LEU A 136 1.26 14.79 3.24
N PHE A 137 0.57 15.36 4.24
CA PHE A 137 1.07 16.51 5.00
C PHE A 137 1.26 16.25 6.50
N TRP A 138 1.12 15.01 6.95
CA TRP A 138 1.49 14.62 8.30
C TRP A 138 2.61 13.59 8.27
N SER A 139 3.78 13.95 8.81
CA SER A 139 5.02 13.18 8.70
C SER A 139 4.90 11.76 9.24
N TRP A 140 4.24 11.58 10.38
CA TRP A 140 3.96 10.27 10.93
C TRP A 140 3.19 9.34 9.98
N GLN A 141 2.39 9.88 9.04
CA GLN A 141 1.67 9.04 8.09
C GLN A 141 2.59 8.29 7.12
N PHE A 142 3.90 8.54 7.12
CA PHE A 142 4.85 7.65 6.46
C PHE A 142 4.73 6.20 6.94
N THR A 143 4.26 5.96 8.18
CA THR A 143 3.93 4.62 8.69
C THR A 143 2.82 3.93 7.89
N GLN A 144 2.01 4.69 7.16
CA GLN A 144 0.93 4.22 6.27
C GLN A 144 1.33 4.25 4.80
N VAL A 145 2.08 5.27 4.39
CA VAL A 145 2.57 5.41 3.02
C VAL A 145 3.57 4.30 2.66
N LEU A 146 4.51 3.99 3.55
CA LEU A 146 5.54 2.97 3.29
C LEU A 146 4.96 1.57 3.03
N PRO A 147 4.11 0.98 3.89
CA PRO A 147 3.55 -0.35 3.60
C PRO A 147 2.71 -0.36 2.32
N THR A 148 2.00 0.74 2.01
CA THR A 148 1.29 0.88 0.73
C THR A 148 2.27 0.83 -0.44
N ALA A 149 3.36 1.60 -0.40
CA ALA A 149 4.37 1.61 -1.46
C ALA A 149 5.03 0.23 -1.65
N LEU A 150 5.39 -0.45 -0.54
CA LEU A 150 5.92 -1.81 -0.57
C LEU A 150 4.94 -2.81 -1.20
N THR A 151 3.65 -2.66 -0.90
CA THR A 151 2.58 -3.47 -1.50
C THR A 151 2.50 -3.25 -3.00
N TYR A 152 2.52 -2.01 -3.45
CA TYR A 152 2.54 -1.68 -4.88
C TYR A 152 3.78 -2.24 -5.58
N ILE A 153 4.96 -2.19 -4.96
CA ILE A 153 6.18 -2.82 -5.52
C ILE A 153 5.96 -4.32 -5.74
N ILE A 154 5.41 -5.04 -4.75
CA ILE A 154 5.09 -6.46 -4.88
C ILE A 154 4.11 -6.68 -6.03
N VAL A 155 2.99 -5.95 -6.05
CA VAL A 155 1.95 -6.06 -7.08
C VAL A 155 2.50 -5.79 -8.48
N PHE A 156 3.26 -4.72 -8.66
CA PHE A 156 3.86 -4.36 -9.96
C PHE A 156 4.78 -5.47 -10.46
N ILE A 157 5.61 -6.04 -9.58
CA ILE A 157 6.49 -7.15 -9.93
C ILE A 157 5.68 -8.40 -10.29
N LEU A 158 4.67 -8.77 -9.49
CA LEU A 158 3.84 -9.94 -9.76
C LEU A 158 3.03 -9.83 -11.05
N VAL A 159 2.66 -8.62 -11.45
CA VAL A 159 1.90 -8.37 -12.68
C VAL A 159 2.80 -8.37 -13.92
N LEU A 160 3.99 -7.77 -13.81
CA LEU A 160 4.97 -7.71 -14.91
C LEU A 160 5.73 -9.03 -15.09
N GLN A 161 6.00 -9.74 -13.99
CA GLN A 161 6.76 -11.00 -13.94
C GLN A 161 6.00 -12.06 -13.12
N PRO A 162 4.84 -12.55 -13.59
CA PRO A 162 4.03 -13.49 -12.83
C PRO A 162 4.77 -14.78 -12.45
N THR A 163 5.76 -15.18 -13.25
CA THR A 163 6.62 -16.35 -13.04
C THR A 163 7.72 -16.18 -12.04
N LEU A 164 8.06 -14.95 -11.62
CA LEU A 164 9.12 -14.71 -10.64
C LEU A 164 10.43 -15.44 -10.99
N THR A 165 10.77 -15.51 -12.27
CA THR A 165 11.97 -16.20 -12.77
C THR A 165 13.21 -15.30 -12.75
N LEU A 166 13.01 -13.97 -12.77
CA LEU A 166 14.09 -13.00 -12.69
C LEU A 166 14.58 -12.86 -11.24
N PRO A 167 15.86 -13.15 -10.92
CA PRO A 167 16.35 -13.13 -9.53
C PRO A 167 16.19 -11.76 -8.86
N LEU A 168 16.45 -10.67 -9.59
CA LEU A 168 16.29 -9.31 -9.07
C LEU A 168 14.83 -9.00 -8.69
N ALA A 169 13.87 -9.46 -9.49
CA ALA A 169 12.45 -9.28 -9.20
C ALA A 169 12.05 -10.04 -7.91
N VAL A 170 12.55 -11.26 -7.73
CA VAL A 170 12.33 -12.05 -6.52
C VAL A 170 12.94 -11.38 -5.30
N VAL A 171 14.17 -10.87 -5.40
CA VAL A 171 14.83 -10.18 -4.29
C VAL A 171 14.08 -8.91 -3.92
N ILE A 172 13.74 -8.05 -4.88
CA ILE A 172 13.03 -6.80 -4.59
C ILE A 172 11.67 -7.09 -3.96
N ALA A 173 10.85 -7.94 -4.59
CA ALA A 173 9.51 -8.23 -4.09
C ALA A 173 9.55 -8.99 -2.75
N GLY A 174 10.49 -9.92 -2.57
CA GLY A 174 10.64 -10.69 -1.34
C GLY A 174 11.21 -9.85 -0.18
N VAL A 175 12.13 -8.92 -0.44
CA VAL A 175 12.59 -7.96 0.58
C VAL A 175 11.45 -7.00 0.94
N SER A 176 10.66 -6.54 -0.03
CA SER A 176 9.45 -5.77 0.28
C SER A 176 8.48 -6.56 1.15
N LEU A 177 8.27 -7.85 0.88
CA LEU A 177 7.43 -8.73 1.69
C LEU A 177 7.94 -8.87 3.13
N VAL A 178 9.26 -9.03 3.32
CA VAL A 178 9.92 -9.07 4.63
C VAL A 178 9.85 -7.73 5.36
N ALA A 179 9.82 -6.61 4.63
CA ALA A 179 9.72 -5.27 5.20
C ALA A 179 8.32 -4.95 5.76
N LEU A 180 7.26 -5.61 5.25
CA LEU A 180 5.88 -5.32 5.63
C LEU A 180 5.59 -5.52 7.14
N PRO A 181 6.00 -6.61 7.82
CA PRO A 181 5.84 -6.76 9.28
C PRO A 181 6.44 -5.62 10.11
N PHE A 182 7.49 -4.95 9.60
CA PHE A 182 8.13 -3.83 10.28
C PHE A 182 7.40 -2.49 10.08
N CYS A 183 6.30 -2.49 9.33
CA CYS A 183 5.44 -1.32 9.08
C CYS A 183 4.12 -1.35 9.86
N GLY A 184 3.99 -2.23 10.87
CA GLY A 184 2.80 -2.34 11.72
C GLY A 184 1.72 -3.26 11.15
N ALA A 185 0.57 -3.29 11.83
CA ALA A 185 -0.57 -4.14 11.47
C ALA A 185 -0.99 -4.05 9.99
N ASN A 186 -0.82 -2.88 9.35
CA ASN A 186 -1.17 -2.71 7.94
C ASN A 186 -0.31 -3.55 7.01
N GLY A 187 0.99 -3.67 7.29
CA GLY A 187 1.86 -4.57 6.53
C GLY A 187 1.65 -6.03 6.91
N LEU A 188 1.43 -6.33 8.20
CA LEU A 188 1.19 -7.70 8.66
C LEU A 188 0.01 -8.38 7.97
N LEU A 189 -1.10 -7.65 7.76
CA LEU A 189 -2.31 -8.20 7.13
C LEU A 189 -2.07 -8.72 5.70
N LEU A 190 -1.02 -8.23 5.03
CA LEU A 190 -0.74 -8.53 3.63
C LEU A 190 0.18 -9.75 3.46
N VAL A 191 1.01 -10.04 4.46
CA VAL A 191 2.00 -11.13 4.39
C VAL A 191 1.36 -12.51 4.23
N PRO A 192 0.31 -12.89 5.00
CA PRO A 192 -0.33 -14.20 4.88
C PRO A 192 -0.90 -14.50 3.49
N VAL A 193 -1.09 -13.48 2.66
CA VAL A 193 -1.68 -13.63 1.34
C VAL A 193 -0.62 -13.60 0.23
N PHE A 194 0.38 -12.72 0.33
CA PHE A 194 1.48 -12.74 -0.64
C PHE A 194 2.45 -13.90 -0.42
N ALA A 195 2.75 -14.28 0.82
CA ALA A 195 3.73 -15.33 1.10
C ALA A 195 3.39 -16.70 0.46
N PRO A 196 2.13 -17.20 0.50
CA PRO A 196 1.76 -18.43 -0.21
C PRO A 196 2.06 -18.39 -1.70
N TRP A 197 1.92 -17.23 -2.37
CA TRP A 197 2.26 -17.12 -3.78
C TRP A 197 3.77 -17.26 -4.02
N PHE A 198 4.60 -16.60 -3.22
CA PHE A 198 6.07 -16.74 -3.30
C PHE A 198 6.53 -18.17 -3.04
N ILE A 199 5.89 -18.85 -2.09
CA ILE A 199 6.15 -20.26 -1.79
C ILE A 199 5.74 -21.14 -2.97
N TYR A 200 4.51 -20.97 -3.46
CA TYR A 200 3.98 -21.70 -4.62
C TYR A 200 4.88 -21.55 -5.85
N ARG A 201 5.28 -20.31 -6.19
CA ARG A 201 6.17 -20.06 -7.34
C ARG A 201 7.58 -20.58 -7.11
N GLY A 202 8.10 -20.48 -5.89
CA GLY A 202 9.37 -21.11 -5.54
C GLY A 202 9.34 -22.62 -5.77
N PHE A 203 8.29 -23.31 -5.33
CA PHE A 203 8.12 -24.74 -5.56
C PHE A 203 7.97 -25.07 -7.05
N VAL A 204 7.03 -24.42 -7.76
CA VAL A 204 6.81 -24.69 -9.19
C VAL A 204 8.08 -24.46 -10.00
N ASN A 205 8.78 -23.34 -9.78
CA ASN A 205 10.02 -23.05 -10.49
C ASN A 205 11.15 -24.01 -10.11
N GLY A 206 11.15 -24.55 -8.89
CA GLY A 206 12.13 -25.51 -8.40
C GLY A 206 11.91 -26.93 -8.91
N TYR A 207 10.64 -27.37 -9.07
CA TYR A 207 10.28 -28.68 -9.61
C TYR A 207 10.37 -28.75 -11.13
N ALA A 208 10.18 -27.62 -11.83
CA ALA A 208 10.17 -27.58 -13.29
C ALA A 208 11.55 -27.71 -13.95
N THR A 209 12.64 -27.90 -13.21
CA THR A 209 14.00 -27.86 -13.79
C THR A 209 14.85 -29.08 -13.49
N ASP A 210 15.19 -29.79 -14.57
CA ASP A 210 16.17 -30.87 -14.61
C ASP A 210 17.60 -30.37 -14.90
N SER A 211 17.89 -29.05 -14.93
CA SER A 211 19.23 -28.59 -15.39
C SER A 211 19.68 -27.11 -15.20
N GLN A 212 19.16 -26.28 -14.28
CA GLN A 212 19.78 -24.93 -14.05
C GLN A 212 19.87 -24.48 -12.57
N ASP A 213 21.08 -24.49 -12.01
CA ASP A 213 21.40 -24.03 -10.64
C ASP A 213 20.87 -22.63 -10.30
N LYS A 214 20.85 -21.73 -11.29
CA LYS A 214 20.39 -20.35 -11.11
C LYS A 214 18.89 -20.28 -10.77
N GLN A 215 18.07 -21.13 -11.37
CA GLN A 215 16.63 -21.16 -11.12
C GLN A 215 16.33 -21.78 -9.75
N ARG A 216 17.05 -22.84 -9.38
CA ARG A 216 16.99 -23.44 -8.04
C ARG A 216 17.33 -22.42 -6.95
N ARG A 217 18.37 -21.60 -7.16
CA ARG A 217 18.74 -20.52 -6.23
C ARG A 217 17.63 -19.48 -6.09
N THR A 218 17.05 -19.02 -7.20
CA THR A 218 15.93 -18.06 -7.19
C THR A 218 14.72 -18.63 -6.45
N SER A 219 14.39 -19.90 -6.66
CA SER A 219 13.32 -20.60 -5.94
C SER A 219 13.57 -20.64 -4.43
N MET A 220 14.78 -21.01 -4.01
CA MET A 220 15.15 -21.02 -2.60
C MET A 220 15.04 -19.62 -1.98
N ILE A 221 15.55 -18.58 -2.65
CA ILE A 221 15.44 -17.19 -2.18
C ILE A 221 13.97 -16.79 -2.00
N SER A 222 13.11 -17.11 -2.97
CA SER A 222 11.67 -16.80 -2.91
C SER A 222 11.01 -17.45 -1.68
N ILE A 223 11.24 -18.75 -1.48
CA ILE A 223 10.69 -19.49 -0.34
C ILE A 223 11.25 -18.95 0.98
N SER A 224 12.57 -18.75 1.06
CA SER A 224 13.22 -18.24 2.28
C SER A 224 12.67 -16.88 2.69
N LEU A 225 12.53 -15.93 1.76
CA LEU A 225 11.99 -14.59 2.07
C LEU A 225 10.53 -14.67 2.53
N ALA A 226 9.72 -15.54 1.91
CA ALA A 226 8.33 -15.75 2.32
C ALA A 226 8.22 -16.36 3.73
N VAL A 227 9.06 -17.38 4.03
CA VAL A 227 9.12 -18.00 5.37
C VAL A 227 9.58 -17.01 6.42
N ILE A 228 10.63 -16.22 6.13
CA ILE A 228 11.10 -15.16 7.03
C ILE A 228 9.97 -14.17 7.33
N ALA A 229 9.25 -13.71 6.30
CA ALA A 229 8.13 -12.78 6.49
C ALA A 229 7.03 -13.37 7.39
N LEU A 230 6.68 -14.65 7.21
CA LEU A 230 5.72 -15.36 8.06
C LEU A 230 6.21 -15.52 9.51
N CYS A 231 7.48 -15.88 9.71
CA CYS A 231 8.08 -15.97 11.04
C CYS A 231 8.08 -14.61 11.75
N LEU A 232 8.31 -13.52 11.02
CA LEU A 232 8.26 -12.16 11.58
C LEU A 232 6.87 -11.77 12.07
N ILE A 233 5.78 -12.34 11.54
CA ILE A 233 4.45 -12.17 12.12
C ILE A 233 4.43 -12.74 13.55
N GLY A 234 4.97 -13.94 13.76
CA GLY A 234 5.07 -14.54 15.10
C GLY A 234 5.89 -13.68 16.05
N VAL A 235 7.06 -13.21 15.60
CA VAL A 235 7.94 -12.32 16.38
C VAL A 235 7.25 -11.00 16.73
N TYR A 236 6.46 -10.44 15.81
CA TYR A 236 5.72 -9.20 16.03
C TYR A 236 4.82 -9.27 17.27
N PHE A 237 4.17 -10.41 17.52
CA PHE A 237 3.23 -10.57 18.63
C PHE A 237 3.87 -10.90 19.98
N ILE A 238 5.20 -11.11 20.05
CA ILE A 238 5.90 -11.34 21.31
C ILE A 238 5.77 -10.10 22.20
N GLY A 239 5.03 -10.22 23.30
CA GLY A 239 4.76 -9.10 24.22
C GLY A 239 3.82 -8.02 23.65
N TYR A 240 3.02 -8.33 22.63
CA TYR A 240 1.99 -7.43 22.12
C TYR A 240 0.83 -7.33 23.12
N GLN A 241 0.34 -6.12 23.36
CA GLN A 241 -0.78 -5.86 24.25
C GLN A 241 -1.95 -5.27 23.47
N ARG A 242 -3.15 -5.81 23.61
CA ARG A 242 -4.33 -5.24 22.93
C ARG A 242 -4.64 -3.85 23.50
N PRO A 243 -4.79 -2.80 22.67
CA PRO A 243 -5.20 -1.49 23.16
C PRO A 243 -6.59 -1.55 23.80
N THR A 244 -6.72 -0.99 25.00
CA THR A 244 -7.96 -1.02 25.80
C THR A 244 -8.93 0.10 25.47
N TRP A 245 -8.46 1.16 24.80
CA TRP A 245 -9.26 2.34 24.46
C TRP A 245 -10.14 2.16 23.22
N ASN A 246 -9.87 1.16 22.38
CA ASN A 246 -10.66 0.91 21.17
C ASN A 246 -11.83 -0.04 21.50
N PRO A 247 -13.09 0.45 21.45
CA PRO A 247 -14.26 -0.38 21.77
C PRO A 247 -14.37 -1.56 20.80
N PRO A 248 -14.86 -2.72 21.27
CA PRO A 248 -15.09 -3.86 20.41
C PRO A 248 -16.15 -3.54 19.34
N SER A 249 -16.16 -4.31 18.25
CA SER A 249 -17.21 -4.20 17.24
C SER A 249 -18.59 -4.46 17.86
N PRO A 250 -19.59 -3.58 17.65
CA PRO A 250 -20.94 -3.77 18.18
C PRO A 250 -21.72 -4.92 17.53
N GLY A 251 -21.21 -5.51 16.44
CA GLY A 251 -21.85 -6.62 15.75
C GLY A 251 -21.55 -6.68 14.25
N LEU A 252 -22.09 -7.70 13.58
CA LEU A 252 -21.86 -7.92 12.15
C LEU A 252 -22.40 -6.78 11.27
N GLY A 253 -23.59 -6.25 11.58
CA GLY A 253 -24.18 -5.13 10.83
C GLY A 253 -23.32 -3.87 10.86
N ALA A 254 -22.85 -3.46 12.04
CA ALA A 254 -21.94 -2.31 12.19
C ALA A 254 -20.59 -2.54 11.49
N THR A 255 -20.08 -3.78 11.54
CA THR A 255 -18.87 -4.19 10.82
C THR A 255 -19.04 -4.01 9.32
N LEU A 256 -20.09 -4.59 8.72
CA LEU A 256 -20.34 -4.53 7.29
C LEU A 256 -20.63 -3.10 6.81
N GLN A 257 -21.35 -2.31 7.61
CA GLN A 257 -21.53 -0.87 7.32
C GLN A 257 -20.19 -0.14 7.28
N THR A 258 -19.28 -0.46 8.21
CA THR A 258 -17.94 0.14 8.29
C THR A 258 -17.05 -0.30 7.13
N VAL A 259 -17.15 -1.57 6.70
CA VAL A 259 -16.52 -2.08 5.47
C VAL A 259 -16.98 -1.27 4.26
N ALA A 260 -18.29 -1.09 4.09
CA ALA A 260 -18.84 -0.34 2.96
C ALA A 260 -18.35 1.12 2.96
N LYS A 261 -18.34 1.78 4.13
CA LYS A 261 -17.79 3.13 4.29
C LYS A 261 -16.28 3.20 3.96
N PHE A 262 -15.50 2.20 4.38
CA PHE A 262 -14.08 2.10 4.06
C PHE A 262 -13.86 2.00 2.54
N LEU A 263 -14.60 1.12 1.85
CA LEU A 263 -14.52 0.98 0.40
C LEU A 263 -14.92 2.27 -0.32
N ALA A 264 -15.98 2.95 0.13
CA ALA A 264 -16.38 4.24 -0.39
C ALA A 264 -15.30 5.32 -0.21
N TYR A 265 -14.46 5.22 0.83
CA TYR A 265 -13.36 6.16 1.04
C TYR A 265 -12.23 6.07 0.02
N SER A 266 -12.25 5.08 -0.88
CA SER A 266 -11.35 5.06 -2.05
C SER A 266 -11.51 6.30 -2.96
N PHE A 267 -12.67 6.96 -2.93
CA PHE A 267 -12.92 8.23 -3.63
C PHE A 267 -12.51 9.47 -2.83
N GLY A 268 -11.93 9.29 -1.64
CA GLY A 268 -11.44 10.38 -0.81
C GLY A 268 -12.42 10.88 0.24
N ALA A 269 -12.03 11.93 0.97
CA ALA A 269 -12.78 12.49 2.09
C ALA A 269 -14.23 12.91 1.73
N VAL A 270 -14.48 13.21 0.45
CA VAL A 270 -15.79 13.60 -0.06
C VAL A 270 -16.86 12.53 0.15
N SER A 271 -16.46 11.26 0.26
CA SER A 271 -17.39 10.14 0.49
C SER A 271 -18.21 10.27 1.76
N ALA A 272 -17.68 10.99 2.75
CA ALA A 272 -18.37 11.24 4.02
C ALA A 272 -19.62 12.12 3.87
N TYR A 273 -19.74 12.92 2.80
CA TYR A 273 -20.92 13.73 2.54
C TYR A 273 -22.12 12.92 2.02
N SER A 274 -21.88 11.77 1.38
CA SER A 274 -22.95 10.92 0.84
C SER A 274 -22.53 9.45 0.78
N TRP A 275 -22.55 8.78 1.93
CA TRP A 275 -22.15 7.38 2.03
C TRP A 275 -22.89 6.49 1.04
N SER A 276 -24.22 6.58 0.95
CA SER A 276 -25.02 5.72 0.08
C SER A 276 -24.59 5.84 -1.38
N PHE A 277 -24.35 7.06 -1.88
CA PHE A 277 -23.93 7.30 -3.25
C PHE A 277 -22.56 6.69 -3.55
N PHE A 278 -21.55 6.99 -2.72
CA PHE A 278 -20.19 6.50 -2.96
C PHE A 278 -20.04 5.00 -2.68
N ILE A 279 -20.83 4.44 -1.77
CA ILE A 279 -20.95 2.98 -1.58
C ILE A 279 -21.49 2.35 -2.87
N SER A 280 -22.59 2.87 -3.42
CA SER A 280 -23.16 2.34 -4.67
C SER A 280 -22.16 2.40 -5.84
N ILE A 281 -21.40 3.49 -5.97
CA ILE A 281 -20.35 3.60 -6.99
C ILE A 281 -19.23 2.58 -6.74
N ALA A 282 -18.72 2.49 -5.49
CA ALA A 282 -17.64 1.56 -5.15
C ALA A 282 -18.03 0.12 -5.49
N PHE A 283 -19.23 -0.34 -5.11
CA PHE A 283 -19.72 -1.66 -5.49
C PHE A 283 -20.00 -1.80 -6.99
N GLY A 284 -20.47 -0.73 -7.64
CA GLY A 284 -20.66 -0.67 -9.08
C GLY A 284 -19.37 -0.84 -9.90
N ILE A 285 -18.20 -0.51 -9.33
CA ILE A 285 -16.88 -0.75 -9.93
C ILE A 285 -16.31 -2.10 -9.51
N PHE A 286 -16.39 -2.41 -8.21
CA PHE A 286 -15.79 -3.60 -7.63
C PHE A 286 -16.41 -4.89 -8.18
N ILE A 287 -17.74 -4.96 -8.29
CA ILE A 287 -18.44 -6.17 -8.76
C ILE A 287 -18.06 -6.50 -10.21
N PRO A 288 -18.14 -5.59 -11.20
CA PRO A 288 -17.68 -5.87 -12.55
C PRO A 288 -16.19 -6.23 -12.63
N THR A 289 -15.34 -5.56 -11.86
CA THR A 289 -13.90 -5.86 -11.81
C THR A 289 -13.67 -7.29 -11.34
N PHE A 290 -14.34 -7.70 -10.27
CA PHE A 290 -14.28 -9.07 -9.76
C PHE A 290 -14.77 -10.09 -10.81
N VAL A 291 -15.89 -9.80 -11.48
CA VAL A 291 -16.41 -10.66 -12.56
C VAL A 291 -15.40 -10.78 -13.71
N ILE A 292 -14.79 -9.68 -14.15
CA ILE A 292 -13.77 -9.68 -15.21
C ILE A 292 -12.55 -10.51 -14.80
N VAL A 293 -12.10 -10.40 -13.55
CA VAL A 293 -10.99 -11.19 -13.01
C VAL A 293 -11.32 -12.68 -13.03
N ILE A 294 -12.51 -13.08 -12.57
CA ILE A 294 -12.96 -14.47 -12.61
C ILE A 294 -13.06 -14.99 -14.04
N LEU A 295 -13.67 -14.21 -14.95
CA LEU A 295 -13.73 -14.55 -16.37
C LEU A 295 -12.34 -14.67 -16.98
N GLY A 296 -11.39 -13.84 -16.56
CA GLY A 296 -10.00 -13.92 -17.01
C GLY A 296 -9.31 -15.23 -16.59
N ILE A 297 -9.60 -15.72 -15.39
CA ILE A 297 -9.10 -17.02 -14.90
C ILE A 297 -9.70 -18.18 -15.71
N ILE A 298 -11.00 -18.11 -16.04
CA ILE A 298 -11.73 -19.17 -16.73
C ILE A 298 -11.40 -19.19 -18.23
N ARG A 299 -11.31 -18.03 -18.87
CA ARG A 299 -11.23 -17.90 -20.34
C ARG A 299 -9.81 -17.85 -20.90
N HIS A 300 -8.82 -17.42 -20.11
CA HIS A 300 -7.45 -17.31 -20.59
C HIS A 300 -6.55 -18.45 -20.07
N GLN A 301 -5.42 -18.65 -20.74
CA GLN A 301 -4.39 -19.61 -20.39
C GLN A 301 -3.02 -18.91 -20.29
N GLY A 302 -2.02 -19.61 -19.75
CA GLY A 302 -0.65 -19.10 -19.66
C GLY A 302 -0.51 -17.86 -18.75
N PHE A 303 0.20 -16.84 -19.23
CA PHE A 303 0.51 -15.63 -18.45
C PHE A 303 -0.73 -14.82 -18.06
N GLU A 304 -1.74 -14.72 -18.94
CA GLU A 304 -2.95 -13.95 -18.65
C GLU A 304 -3.77 -14.59 -17.52
N ARG A 305 -3.85 -15.92 -17.50
CA ARG A 305 -4.48 -16.65 -16.38
C ARG A 305 -3.75 -16.39 -15.06
N GLN A 306 -2.42 -16.37 -15.09
CA GLN A 306 -1.61 -16.08 -13.90
C GLN A 306 -1.80 -14.63 -13.42
N ARG A 307 -1.87 -13.66 -14.33
CA ARG A 307 -2.20 -12.27 -13.99
C ARG A 307 -3.60 -12.16 -13.37
N ALA A 308 -4.58 -12.85 -13.92
CA ALA A 308 -5.94 -12.87 -13.38
C ALA A 308 -5.99 -13.53 -11.99
N LEU A 309 -5.26 -14.63 -11.76
CA LEU A 309 -5.10 -15.23 -10.43
C LEU A 309 -4.45 -14.25 -9.42
N MET A 310 -3.48 -13.45 -9.86
CA MET A 310 -2.88 -12.38 -9.05
C MET A 310 -3.84 -11.26 -8.72
N MET A 311 -4.66 -10.84 -9.67
CA MET A 311 -5.71 -9.87 -9.41
C MET A 311 -6.76 -10.41 -8.45
N LEU A 312 -7.13 -11.70 -8.55
CA LEU A 312 -8.06 -12.33 -7.61
C LEU A 312 -7.48 -12.38 -6.20
N LEU A 313 -6.21 -12.76 -6.09
CA LEU A 313 -5.49 -12.76 -4.82
C LEU A 313 -5.46 -11.34 -4.22
N LEU A 314 -5.21 -10.32 -5.04
CA LEU A 314 -5.24 -8.91 -4.63
C LEU A 314 -6.63 -8.48 -4.14
N CYS A 315 -7.69 -8.82 -4.87
CA CYS A 315 -9.07 -8.57 -4.43
C CYS A 315 -9.35 -9.27 -3.09
N GLY A 316 -8.85 -10.50 -2.90
CA GLY A 316 -8.94 -11.24 -1.64
C GLY A 316 -8.21 -10.53 -0.49
N VAL A 317 -6.98 -10.05 -0.73
CA VAL A 317 -6.19 -9.27 0.24
C VAL A 317 -6.96 -8.06 0.71
N PHE A 318 -7.40 -7.22 -0.22
CA PHE A 318 -8.04 -5.97 0.14
C PHE A 318 -9.46 -6.18 0.66
N GLY A 319 -10.16 -7.25 0.25
CA GLY A 319 -11.40 -7.67 0.88
C GLY A 319 -11.19 -8.06 2.35
N PHE A 320 -10.18 -8.88 2.64
CA PHE A 320 -9.79 -9.24 4.01
C PHE A 320 -9.34 -8.01 4.82
N TYR A 321 -8.53 -7.14 4.23
CA TYR A 321 -8.09 -5.89 4.84
C TYR A 321 -9.29 -4.98 5.18
N SER A 322 -10.24 -4.86 4.25
CA SER A 322 -11.47 -4.08 4.47
C SER A 322 -12.29 -4.65 5.62
N LEU A 323 -12.41 -5.98 5.74
CA LEU A 323 -13.07 -6.66 6.87
C LEU A 323 -12.33 -6.42 8.19
N ALA A 324 -11.00 -6.49 8.19
CA ALA A 324 -10.19 -6.24 9.37
C ALA A 324 -10.34 -4.80 9.88
N VAL A 325 -10.28 -3.82 8.98
CA VAL A 325 -10.54 -2.39 9.30
C VAL A 325 -11.99 -2.20 9.75
N GLY A 326 -12.94 -2.80 9.03
CA GLY A 326 -14.35 -2.80 9.36
C GLY A 326 -14.61 -3.26 10.78
N HIS A 327 -14.06 -4.41 11.15
CA HIS A 327 -14.21 -4.98 12.48
C HIS A 327 -13.47 -4.14 13.54
N GLY A 328 -12.24 -3.72 13.26
CA GLY A 328 -11.40 -2.98 14.19
C GLY A 328 -11.84 -1.54 14.44
N ARG A 329 -12.70 -0.96 13.59
CA ARG A 329 -13.17 0.44 13.71
C ARG A 329 -14.68 0.59 13.86
N ALA A 330 -15.48 -0.47 13.75
CA ALA A 330 -16.94 -0.41 13.84
C ALA A 330 -17.46 0.24 15.14
N GLY A 331 -16.76 0.08 16.26
CA GLY A 331 -17.14 0.69 17.54
C GLY A 331 -16.86 2.20 17.63
N LEU A 332 -15.94 2.73 16.81
CA LEU A 332 -15.52 4.13 16.84
C LEU A 332 -16.22 4.99 15.79
N VAL A 333 -16.55 4.41 14.63
CA VAL A 333 -17.10 5.15 13.49
C VAL A 333 -18.39 5.92 13.80
N PRO A 334 -19.33 5.41 14.62
CA PRO A 334 -20.53 6.17 14.99
C PRO A 334 -20.25 7.44 15.80
N SER A 335 -19.19 7.47 16.62
CA SER A 335 -18.91 8.57 17.55
C SER A 335 -17.80 9.51 17.06
N GLN A 336 -16.78 8.98 16.41
CA GLN A 336 -15.59 9.74 15.96
C GLN A 336 -15.54 9.93 14.45
N GLY A 337 -16.48 9.34 13.71
CA GLY A 337 -16.39 9.24 12.26
C GLY A 337 -15.27 8.31 11.82
N PHE A 338 -15.05 8.24 10.52
CA PHE A 338 -14.05 7.36 9.92
C PHE A 338 -12.82 8.20 9.54
N PRO A 339 -11.60 7.88 10.05
CA PRO A 339 -10.43 8.73 9.83
C PRO A 339 -10.03 8.85 8.36
N ILE A 340 -9.83 10.09 7.89
CA ILE A 340 -9.48 10.40 6.48
C ILE A 340 -8.19 9.69 6.02
N ARG A 341 -7.25 9.42 6.94
CA ARG A 341 -5.99 8.71 6.64
C ARG A 341 -6.17 7.30 6.05
N TYR A 342 -7.37 6.72 6.13
CA TYR A 342 -7.66 5.42 5.52
C TYR A 342 -7.89 5.45 4.00
N VAL A 343 -8.06 6.63 3.39
CA VAL A 343 -8.30 6.79 1.94
C VAL A 343 -7.27 6.01 1.11
N MET A 344 -5.98 6.16 1.42
CA MET A 344 -4.89 5.52 0.67
C MET A 344 -4.97 3.98 0.66
N PHE A 345 -5.49 3.36 1.72
CA PHE A 345 -5.61 1.91 1.80
C PHE A 345 -6.79 1.35 1.02
N ALA A 346 -7.79 2.19 0.73
CA ALA A 346 -8.96 1.80 -0.04
C ALA A 346 -8.75 1.96 -1.55
N VAL A 347 -7.85 2.85 -1.98
CA VAL A 347 -7.57 3.13 -3.42
C VAL A 347 -7.28 1.87 -4.25
N PRO A 348 -6.51 0.87 -3.79
CA PRO A 348 -6.23 -0.31 -4.61
C PRO A 348 -7.45 -1.17 -4.99
N MET A 349 -8.64 -0.89 -4.41
CA MET A 349 -9.90 -1.57 -4.74
C MET A 349 -10.68 -0.94 -5.89
N LEU A 350 -10.25 0.23 -6.37
CA LEU A 350 -10.75 0.88 -7.59
C LEU A 350 -9.91 0.46 -8.79
#